data_AF-A0A3N1QBU1-F1
#
_entry.id   AF-A0A3N1QBU1-F1
#
_cell.length_a   1.000
_cell.length_b   1.000
_cell.length_c   1.000
_cell.angle_alpha   90.00
_cell.angle_beta   90.00
_cell.angle_gamma   90.00
#
_symmetry.space_group_name_H-M   'P 1'
#
loop_
_entity.id
_entity.type
_entity.pdbx_description
1 polymer ?
#
loop_
_entity_poly.entity_id
_entity_poly.type
_entity_poly.pdbx_seq_one_letter_code
_entity_poly.pdbx_strand_id
1 'polypeptide(L)'
;MGPPPKKKLSAGAIVAIVLGSLVLVGGLGYAAKAGLDGVTGSFPEATHRLVVPETLLAGRYTLVSDLSDTQGKEIEDTPDFTVKDARAAVGQYGGKGGATLVLSGMYGRIKNGEATRASILRGAATEKDSTLVVRPRDFTPAGYGVTVRCQVTTSKGGLGTTTLPMCAWGDDSTAAAVALVTPETATTDPKDIDLAELAETTVKIRAEVRKPLG
;
A
#
# COMPACT_ATOMS: atom_id res chain seq x y z
N MET A 1 -29.16 1.46 -27.59
CA MET A 1 -27.84 1.98 -27.19
C MET A 1 -27.58 1.46 -25.79
N GLY A 2 -26.64 0.53 -25.61
CA GLY A 2 -26.27 0.08 -24.26
C GLY A 2 -25.64 1.24 -23.47
N PRO A 3 -25.71 1.25 -22.13
CA PRO A 3 -25.04 2.27 -21.34
C PRO A 3 -23.54 2.28 -21.70
N PRO A 4 -22.92 3.46 -21.85
CA PRO A 4 -21.50 3.55 -22.18
C PRO A 4 -20.70 2.75 -21.14
N PRO A 5 -19.67 1.99 -21.55
CA PRO A 5 -18.85 1.23 -20.61
C PRO A 5 -18.29 2.18 -19.57
N LYS A 6 -18.57 1.93 -18.29
CA LYS A 6 -18.00 2.69 -17.18
C LYS A 6 -16.48 2.61 -17.32
N LYS A 7 -15.84 3.70 -17.71
CA LYS A 7 -14.38 3.73 -17.91
C LYS A 7 -13.70 3.69 -16.54
N LYS A 8 -12.81 2.71 -16.37
CA LYS A 8 -12.03 2.45 -15.15
C LYS A 8 -11.07 3.60 -14.87
N LEU A 9 -10.64 3.80 -13.61
CA LEU A 9 -9.47 4.64 -13.32
C LEU A 9 -8.27 4.17 -14.14
N SER A 10 -7.46 5.13 -14.62
CA SER A 10 -6.19 4.81 -15.25
C SER A 10 -5.21 4.26 -14.21
N ALA A 11 -4.25 3.45 -14.65
CA ALA A 11 -3.22 2.92 -13.77
C ALA A 11 -2.41 4.05 -13.07
N GLY A 12 -2.19 5.18 -13.75
CA GLY A 12 -1.56 6.36 -13.15
C GLY A 12 -2.37 6.99 -12.02
N ALA A 13 -3.71 6.98 -12.10
CA ALA A 13 -4.56 7.45 -11.01
C ALA A 13 -4.53 6.51 -9.79
N ILE A 14 -4.46 5.18 -10.03
CA ILE A 14 -4.28 4.20 -8.96
C ILE A 14 -2.93 4.43 -8.26
N VAL A 15 -1.86 4.65 -9.02
CA VAL A 15 -0.53 4.97 -8.49
C VAL A 15 -0.58 6.21 -7.59
N ALA A 16 -1.18 7.31 -8.05
CA ALA A 16 -1.29 8.54 -7.27
C ALA A 16 -2.00 8.35 -5.91
N ILE A 17 -3.11 7.60 -5.88
CA ILE A 17 -3.87 7.34 -4.64
C ILE A 17 -3.04 6.50 -3.65
N VAL A 18 -2.35 5.47 -4.14
CA VAL A 18 -1.55 4.57 -3.30
C VAL A 18 -0.29 5.28 -2.78
N LEU A 19 0.28 6.21 -3.56
CA LEU A 19 1.38 7.06 -3.11
C LEU A 19 0.98 8.05 -2.03
N GLY A 20 -0.13 8.79 -2.24
CA GLY A 20 -0.64 9.75 -1.24
C GLY A 20 -0.85 9.12 0.14
N SER A 21 -1.25 7.84 0.16
CA SER A 21 -1.45 7.08 1.41
C SER A 21 -0.22 7.01 2.33
N LEU A 22 0.99 7.04 1.77
CA LEU A 22 2.25 7.00 2.52
C LEU A 22 2.74 8.39 2.94
N VAL A 23 2.44 9.43 2.15
CA VAL A 23 2.79 10.82 2.49
C VAL A 23 2.07 11.29 3.76
N LEU A 24 0.87 10.78 4.04
CA LEU A 24 0.10 11.11 5.24
C LEU A 24 0.54 10.37 6.52
N VAL A 25 1.55 9.49 6.44
CA VAL A 25 2.09 8.79 7.62
C VAL A 25 2.84 9.76 8.56
N GLY A 26 3.43 10.84 8.03
CA GLY A 26 4.27 11.80 8.77
C GLY A 26 3.53 12.93 9.52
N GLY A 27 2.22 13.13 9.31
CA GLY A 27 1.49 14.32 9.80
C GLY A 27 0.52 14.05 10.96
N LEU A 28 0.83 14.58 12.16
CA LEU A 28 -0.05 14.82 13.34
C LEU A 28 -0.82 13.65 13.98
N GLY A 29 -1.08 12.54 13.28
CA GLY A 29 -1.81 11.38 13.81
C GLY A 29 -0.96 10.50 14.76
N TYR A 30 0.36 10.58 14.65
CA TYR A 30 1.29 9.80 15.46
C TYR A 30 1.42 10.36 16.90
N ALA A 31 1.40 11.69 17.05
CA ALA A 31 1.58 12.35 18.36
C ALA A 31 0.42 12.10 19.34
N ALA A 32 -0.81 11.96 18.85
CA ALA A 32 -1.99 11.82 19.71
C ALA A 32 -2.20 10.39 20.23
N LYS A 33 -1.73 9.36 19.53
CA LYS A 33 -2.05 7.95 19.86
C LYS A 33 -0.85 7.08 20.27
N ALA A 34 0.37 7.43 19.85
CA ALA A 34 1.56 6.63 20.16
C ALA A 34 2.15 6.89 21.57
N GLY A 35 1.64 7.91 22.28
CA GLY A 35 2.23 8.35 23.54
C GLY A 35 3.64 8.89 23.35
N LEU A 36 4.26 9.38 24.44
CA LEU A 36 5.62 9.90 24.42
C LEU A 36 6.62 8.83 23.94
N ASP A 37 6.40 7.57 24.31
CA ASP A 37 7.27 6.43 24.03
C ASP A 37 7.45 6.12 22.53
N GLY A 38 6.40 6.30 21.72
CA GLY A 38 6.46 6.06 20.27
C GLY A 38 7.42 7.02 19.52
N VAL A 39 7.79 8.13 20.15
CA VAL A 39 8.67 9.17 19.59
C VAL A 39 10.00 9.27 20.34
N THR A 40 10.07 8.85 21.61
CA THR A 40 11.28 8.93 22.45
C THR A 40 12.12 7.66 22.50
N GLY A 41 11.59 6.50 22.11
CA GLY A 41 12.33 5.22 22.10
C GLY A 41 13.49 5.16 21.08
N SER A 42 14.41 4.21 21.25
CA SER A 42 15.48 3.96 20.26
C SER A 42 14.91 3.43 18.95
N PHE A 43 15.61 3.69 17.84
CA PHE A 43 15.26 3.10 16.56
C PHE A 43 15.70 1.63 16.52
N PRO A 44 14.82 0.69 16.12
CA PRO A 44 15.21 -0.69 15.92
C PRO A 44 16.20 -0.81 14.76
N GLU A 45 16.91 -1.93 14.70
CA GLU A 45 17.77 -2.26 13.57
C GLU A 45 16.94 -2.59 12.33
N ALA A 46 17.34 -2.03 11.19
CA ALA A 46 16.76 -2.40 9.91
C ALA A 46 17.39 -3.71 9.45
N THR A 47 16.59 -4.76 9.32
CA THR A 47 17.04 -6.10 8.89
C THR A 47 16.64 -6.40 7.44
N HIS A 48 15.76 -5.59 6.85
CA HIS A 48 15.23 -5.83 5.51
C HIS A 48 15.12 -4.53 4.70
N ARG A 49 15.27 -4.67 3.38
CA ARG A 49 14.93 -3.65 2.39
C ARG A 49 13.77 -4.09 1.52
N LEU A 50 13.13 -3.12 0.88
CA LEU A 50 12.18 -3.37 -0.20
C LEU A 50 12.89 -3.26 -1.55
N VAL A 51 12.50 -4.12 -2.50
CA VAL A 51 12.94 -4.08 -3.89
C VAL A 51 11.72 -4.06 -4.82
N VAL A 52 11.92 -3.56 -6.03
CA VAL A 52 10.92 -3.57 -7.11
C VAL A 52 11.36 -4.62 -8.14
N PRO A 53 10.92 -5.88 -8.04
CA PRO A 53 11.29 -6.92 -8.99
C PRO A 53 10.64 -6.71 -10.37
N GLU A 54 11.21 -7.28 -11.44
CA GLU A 54 10.61 -7.22 -12.78
C GLU A 54 9.26 -7.96 -12.87
N THR A 55 9.05 -8.97 -12.03
CA THR A 55 7.81 -9.73 -11.97
C THR A 55 7.39 -10.04 -10.55
N LEU A 56 6.08 -10.17 -10.34
CA LEU A 56 5.49 -10.62 -9.08
C LEU A 56 4.60 -11.84 -9.27
N LEU A 57 4.45 -12.61 -8.20
CA LEU A 57 3.46 -13.68 -8.07
C LEU A 57 3.64 -14.75 -9.14
N ALA A 58 4.88 -15.22 -9.31
CA ALA A 58 5.31 -16.18 -10.33
C ALA A 58 4.99 -15.72 -11.77
N GLY A 59 5.30 -14.46 -12.09
CA GLY A 59 5.13 -13.90 -13.44
C GLY A 59 3.70 -13.50 -13.80
N ARG A 60 2.76 -13.52 -12.85
CA ARG A 60 1.37 -13.08 -13.09
C ARG A 60 1.25 -11.59 -13.32
N TYR A 61 2.20 -10.83 -12.76
CA TYR A 61 2.29 -9.38 -12.94
C TYR A 61 3.70 -9.01 -13.39
N THR A 62 3.79 -8.15 -14.39
CA THR A 62 5.05 -7.64 -14.94
C THR A 62 5.16 -6.16 -14.63
N LEU A 63 6.36 -5.74 -14.25
CA LEU A 63 6.67 -4.34 -13.96
C LEU A 63 6.38 -3.50 -15.21
N VAL A 64 5.56 -2.47 -15.04
CA VAL A 64 5.25 -1.47 -16.05
C VAL A 64 6.11 -0.23 -15.82
N SER A 65 6.32 0.15 -14.56
CA SER A 65 7.13 1.30 -14.20
C SER A 65 7.68 1.15 -12.79
N ASP A 66 8.99 1.36 -12.64
CA ASP A 66 9.62 1.65 -11.36
C ASP A 66 9.58 3.17 -11.15
N LEU A 67 9.03 3.58 -10.02
CA LEU A 67 8.77 4.96 -9.67
C LEU A 67 9.55 5.37 -8.41
N SER A 68 10.43 4.49 -7.90
CA SER A 68 11.16 4.68 -6.65
C SER A 68 12.04 5.94 -6.68
N ASP A 69 12.72 6.20 -7.79
CA ASP A 69 13.60 7.36 -7.96
C ASP A 69 12.86 8.66 -8.35
N THR A 70 11.55 8.58 -8.62
CA THR A 70 10.73 9.74 -8.97
C THR A 70 9.70 10.00 -7.87
N GLN A 71 8.53 9.37 -7.94
CA GLN A 71 7.45 9.54 -6.97
C GLN A 71 7.82 9.00 -5.58
N GLY A 72 8.73 8.02 -5.50
CA GLY A 72 9.25 7.55 -4.22
C GLY A 72 9.99 8.63 -3.43
N LYS A 73 10.53 9.66 -4.08
CA LYS A 73 11.17 10.79 -3.38
C LYS A 73 10.20 11.57 -2.50
N GLU A 74 8.93 11.67 -2.88
CA GLU A 74 7.92 12.31 -2.04
C GLU A 74 7.75 11.58 -0.70
N ILE A 75 7.87 10.24 -0.70
CA ILE A 75 7.85 9.43 0.53
C ILE A 75 9.14 9.66 1.34
N GLU A 76 10.31 9.68 0.69
CA GLU A 76 11.60 9.89 1.36
C GLU A 76 11.73 11.30 1.97
N ASP A 77 11.20 12.32 1.30
CA ASP A 77 11.32 13.73 1.68
C ASP A 77 10.24 14.15 2.69
N THR A 78 9.21 13.33 2.91
CA THR A 78 8.17 13.58 3.90
C THR A 78 8.78 13.54 5.32
N PRO A 79 8.70 14.62 6.11
CA PRO A 79 9.21 14.61 7.48
C PRO A 79 8.47 13.60 8.36
N ASP A 80 9.18 12.61 8.88
CA ASP A 80 8.65 11.62 9.82
C ASP A 80 9.67 11.33 10.94
N PHE A 81 9.34 11.71 12.17
CA PHE A 81 10.20 11.51 13.34
C PHE A 81 10.27 10.06 13.83
N THR A 82 9.49 9.18 13.21
CA THR A 82 9.32 7.77 13.60
C THR A 82 10.09 6.85 12.67
N VAL A 83 10.71 7.41 11.63
CA VAL A 83 11.46 6.71 10.60
C VAL A 83 12.86 7.31 10.48
N LYS A 84 13.87 6.46 10.32
CA LYS A 84 15.23 6.87 9.96
C LYS A 84 15.71 6.15 8.71
N ASP A 85 16.54 6.85 7.94
CA ASP A 85 17.18 6.35 6.72
C ASP A 85 16.16 5.82 5.71
N ALA A 86 15.03 6.53 5.58
CA ALA A 86 13.93 6.14 4.72
C ALA A 86 14.39 6.04 3.26
N ARG A 87 14.03 4.93 2.63
CA ARG A 87 14.14 4.70 1.19
C ARG A 87 12.83 4.18 0.65
N ALA A 88 12.39 4.68 -0.49
CA ALA A 88 11.14 4.27 -1.10
C ALA A 88 11.33 3.11 -2.09
N ALA A 89 10.30 2.30 -2.22
CA ALA A 89 10.15 1.30 -3.28
C ALA A 89 8.73 1.40 -3.83
N VAL A 90 8.61 1.88 -5.07
CA VAL A 90 7.33 2.14 -5.72
C VAL A 90 7.33 1.46 -7.09
N GLY A 91 6.44 0.48 -7.26
CA GLY A 91 6.31 -0.27 -8.50
C GLY A 91 4.87 -0.34 -8.98
N GLN A 92 4.66 -0.01 -10.26
CA GLN A 92 3.41 -0.25 -10.96
C GLN A 92 3.56 -1.50 -11.83
N TYR A 93 2.62 -2.43 -11.71
CA TYR A 93 2.62 -3.69 -12.43
C TYR A 93 1.32 -3.89 -13.21
N GLY A 94 1.45 -4.53 -14.38
CA GLY A 94 0.34 -4.93 -15.24
C GLY A 94 0.17 -6.45 -15.22
N GLY A 95 -1.07 -6.91 -15.22
CA GLY A 95 -1.44 -8.32 -15.32
C GLY A 95 -2.50 -8.57 -16.40
N LYS A 96 -2.90 -9.84 -16.55
CA LYS A 96 -3.88 -10.27 -17.55
C LYS A 96 -5.21 -9.50 -17.42
N GLY A 97 -5.87 -9.28 -18.56
CA GLY A 97 -7.18 -8.60 -18.62
C GLY A 97 -7.15 -7.12 -18.21
N GLY A 98 -5.96 -6.50 -18.13
CA GLY A 98 -5.80 -5.13 -17.64
C GLY A 98 -5.81 -5.03 -16.11
N ALA A 99 -5.49 -6.13 -15.41
CA ALA A 99 -5.26 -6.06 -13.97
C ALA A 99 -4.09 -5.11 -13.67
N THR A 100 -4.23 -4.29 -12.63
CA THR A 100 -3.21 -3.35 -12.18
C THR A 100 -2.88 -3.62 -10.73
N LEU A 101 -1.60 -3.73 -10.41
CA LEU A 101 -1.09 -3.87 -9.06
C LEU A 101 -0.12 -2.72 -8.80
N VAL A 102 -0.29 -2.04 -7.68
CA VAL A 102 0.65 -1.01 -7.23
C VAL A 102 1.22 -1.43 -5.88
N LEU A 103 2.53 -1.52 -5.83
CA LEU A 103 3.31 -1.56 -4.59
C LEU A 103 3.81 -0.15 -4.34
N SER A 104 3.49 0.40 -3.17
CA SER A 104 4.13 1.62 -2.69
C SER A 104 4.56 1.38 -1.25
N GLY A 105 5.81 1.67 -0.94
CA GLY A 105 6.32 1.46 0.39
C GLY A 105 7.68 2.09 0.62
N MET A 106 8.18 1.85 1.81
CA MET A 106 9.44 2.36 2.32
C MET A 106 10.14 1.32 3.19
N TYR A 107 11.46 1.44 3.25
CA TYR A 107 12.30 0.68 4.17
C TYR A 107 13.32 1.60 4.86
N GLY A 108 13.78 1.17 6.03
CA GLY A 108 14.62 1.95 6.93
C GLY A 108 14.45 1.46 8.35
N ARG A 109 14.67 2.32 9.33
CA ARG A 109 14.43 2.01 10.75
C ARG A 109 13.10 2.63 11.19
N ILE A 110 12.11 1.80 11.52
CA ILE A 110 10.74 2.23 11.79
C ILE A 110 10.39 1.92 13.25
N LYS A 111 10.00 2.93 14.06
CA LYS A 111 9.76 2.74 15.50
C LYS A 111 8.52 1.91 15.85
N ASN A 112 7.49 1.95 15.01
CA ASN A 112 6.24 1.23 15.27
C ASN A 112 5.58 0.82 13.97
N GLY A 113 6.02 -0.32 13.42
CA GLY A 113 5.48 -0.85 12.18
C GLY A 113 3.95 -1.04 12.21
N GLU A 114 3.37 -1.40 13.36
CA GLU A 114 1.93 -1.57 13.49
C GLU A 114 1.15 -0.25 13.33
N ALA A 115 1.64 0.81 13.98
CA ALA A 115 1.07 2.14 13.87
C ALA A 115 1.25 2.68 12.45
N THR A 116 2.42 2.46 11.84
CA THR A 116 2.71 2.83 10.45
C THR A 116 1.74 2.15 9.49
N ARG A 117 1.54 0.83 9.62
CA ARG A 117 0.54 0.05 8.85
C ARG A 117 -0.85 0.68 8.92
N ALA A 118 -1.30 1.02 10.13
CA ALA A 118 -2.60 1.63 10.31
C ALA A 118 -2.67 3.05 9.73
N SER A 119 -1.56 3.79 9.76
CA SER A 119 -1.47 5.15 9.21
C SER A 119 -1.55 5.16 7.69
N ILE A 120 -0.88 4.21 7.02
CA ILE A 120 -0.93 4.05 5.56
C ILE A 120 -2.38 3.92 5.07
N LEU A 121 -3.16 3.02 5.68
CA LEU A 121 -4.57 2.84 5.28
C LEU A 121 -5.45 4.03 5.62
N ARG A 122 -5.20 4.71 6.74
CA ARG A 122 -5.91 5.97 7.06
C ARG A 122 -5.63 7.01 5.99
N GLY A 123 -4.36 7.19 5.59
CA GLY A 123 -3.96 8.08 4.52
C GLY A 123 -4.77 7.82 3.25
N ALA A 124 -4.77 6.57 2.78
CA ALA A 124 -5.56 6.18 1.60
C ALA A 124 -7.06 6.45 1.74
N ALA A 125 -7.62 6.34 2.94
CA ALA A 125 -9.04 6.59 3.20
C ALA A 125 -9.39 8.08 3.30
N THR A 126 -8.42 8.93 3.65
CA THR A 126 -8.57 10.39 3.77
C THR A 126 -8.03 11.16 2.57
N GLU A 127 -7.44 10.47 1.60
CA GLU A 127 -6.98 11.05 0.34
C GLU A 127 -8.10 11.79 -0.39
N LYS A 128 -7.70 12.81 -1.17
CA LYS A 128 -8.67 13.58 -1.94
C LYS A 128 -9.44 12.66 -2.89
N ASP A 129 -10.76 12.86 -2.95
CA ASP A 129 -11.69 12.07 -3.77
C ASP A 129 -11.81 10.59 -3.38
N SER A 130 -11.18 10.16 -2.28
CA SER A 130 -11.32 8.83 -1.69
C SER A 130 -12.52 8.76 -0.73
N THR A 131 -13.16 7.60 -0.67
CA THR A 131 -14.27 7.30 0.24
C THR A 131 -14.10 5.89 0.75
N LEU A 132 -13.96 5.74 2.08
CA LEU A 132 -13.90 4.44 2.73
C LEU A 132 -15.24 3.71 2.60
N VAL A 133 -15.24 2.50 2.03
CA VAL A 133 -16.45 1.68 1.86
C VAL A 133 -16.43 0.46 2.77
N VAL A 134 -15.28 -0.20 2.88
CA VAL A 134 -15.09 -1.31 3.83
C VAL A 134 -13.99 -0.92 4.81
N ARG A 135 -14.34 -0.91 6.10
CA ARG A 135 -13.43 -0.50 7.18
C ARG A 135 -12.19 -1.41 7.26
N PRO A 136 -11.03 -0.87 7.67
CA PRO A 136 -9.81 -1.64 7.86
C PRO A 136 -9.98 -2.81 8.85
N ARG A 137 -9.58 -4.02 8.43
CA ARG A 137 -9.53 -5.22 9.26
C ARG A 137 -8.16 -5.89 9.17
N ASP A 138 -7.72 -6.49 10.27
CA ASP A 138 -6.45 -7.20 10.33
C ASP A 138 -6.62 -8.66 9.90
N PHE A 139 -5.61 -9.18 9.21
CA PHE A 139 -5.50 -10.56 8.76
C PHE A 139 -4.09 -11.07 9.05
N THR A 140 -3.99 -12.31 9.53
CA THR A 140 -2.71 -12.98 9.77
C THR A 140 -2.66 -14.28 8.95
N PRO A 141 -2.36 -14.19 7.64
CA PRO A 141 -2.14 -15.35 6.79
C PRO A 141 -1.15 -16.35 7.38
N ALA A 142 -1.48 -17.64 7.31
CA ALA A 142 -0.66 -18.70 7.89
C ALA A 142 0.70 -18.82 7.18
N GLY A 143 1.77 -19.08 7.94
CA GLY A 143 3.10 -19.32 7.39
C GLY A 143 3.94 -18.08 7.07
N TYR A 144 3.41 -16.87 7.24
CA TYR A 144 4.15 -15.62 6.95
C TYR A 144 4.60 -14.82 8.19
N GLY A 145 4.05 -15.13 9.37
CA GLY A 145 4.44 -14.47 10.62
C GLY A 145 4.21 -12.96 10.64
N VAL A 146 3.25 -12.45 9.86
CA VAL A 146 2.96 -11.02 9.74
C VAL A 146 1.46 -10.79 9.72
N THR A 147 1.02 -9.70 10.37
CA THR A 147 -0.35 -9.22 10.27
C THR A 147 -0.41 -8.07 9.26
N VAL A 148 -1.20 -8.27 8.21
CA VAL A 148 -1.57 -7.22 7.25
C VAL A 148 -2.92 -6.64 7.63
N ARG A 149 -3.14 -5.37 7.29
CA ARG A 149 -4.43 -4.72 7.47
C ARG A 149 -4.98 -4.39 6.10
N CYS A 150 -6.27 -4.64 5.87
CA CYS A 150 -6.87 -4.46 4.55
C CYS A 150 -8.16 -3.65 4.64
N GLN A 151 -8.42 -2.84 3.61
CA GLN A 151 -9.62 -2.03 3.48
C GLN A 151 -10.06 -1.95 2.01
N VAL A 152 -11.25 -1.42 1.78
CA VAL A 152 -11.70 -1.02 0.44
C VAL A 152 -12.08 0.46 0.48
N THR A 153 -11.45 1.24 -0.37
CA THR A 153 -11.90 2.59 -0.69
C THR A 153 -12.53 2.62 -2.07
N THR A 154 -13.28 3.66 -2.34
CA THR A 154 -13.65 4.05 -3.70
C THR A 154 -13.07 5.43 -3.96
N SER A 155 -12.62 5.68 -5.18
CA SER A 155 -12.16 7.00 -5.57
C SER A 155 -12.98 7.53 -6.75
N LYS A 156 -13.36 8.80 -6.67
CA LYS A 156 -14.02 9.52 -7.78
C LYS A 156 -12.95 10.04 -8.73
N GLY A 157 -12.96 9.53 -9.96
CA GLY A 157 -12.23 10.13 -11.08
C GLY A 157 -13.17 10.96 -11.96
N GLY A 158 -12.61 11.71 -12.90
CA GLY A 158 -13.38 12.57 -13.83
C GLY A 158 -14.41 11.86 -14.71
N LEU A 159 -14.44 10.51 -14.72
CA LEU A 159 -15.31 9.70 -15.57
C LEU A 159 -16.07 8.60 -14.79
N GLY A 160 -15.97 8.55 -13.45
CA GLY A 160 -16.69 7.56 -12.64
C GLY A 160 -16.02 7.25 -11.30
N THR A 161 -16.66 6.37 -10.52
CA THR A 161 -16.13 5.84 -9.26
C THR A 161 -15.44 4.50 -9.51
N THR A 162 -14.24 4.32 -8.98
CA THR A 162 -13.51 3.04 -9.04
C THR A 162 -13.25 2.51 -7.65
N THR A 163 -13.44 1.20 -7.50
CA THR A 163 -13.13 0.44 -6.29
C THR A 163 -11.64 0.17 -6.19
N LEU A 164 -11.05 0.47 -5.04
CA LEU A 164 -9.63 0.29 -4.75
C LEU A 164 -9.46 -0.56 -3.49
N PRO A 165 -9.36 -1.90 -3.65
CA PRO A 165 -8.94 -2.80 -2.58
C PRO A 165 -7.46 -2.58 -2.28
N MET A 166 -7.10 -2.52 -1.00
CA MET A 166 -5.70 -2.44 -0.59
C MET A 166 -5.45 -3.09 0.76
N CYS A 167 -4.22 -3.60 0.90
CA CYS A 167 -3.68 -4.04 2.17
C CYS A 167 -2.36 -3.34 2.46
N ALA A 168 -2.06 -3.12 3.72
CA ALA A 168 -0.79 -2.59 4.17
C ALA A 168 -0.14 -3.51 5.20
N TRP A 169 1.18 -3.46 5.28
CA TRP A 169 1.97 -3.98 6.39
C TRP A 169 2.92 -2.89 6.91
N GLY A 170 3.44 -3.14 8.11
CA GLY A 170 4.53 -2.38 8.68
C GLY A 170 5.20 -3.23 9.75
N ASP A 171 6.52 -3.25 9.70
CA ASP A 171 7.42 -3.83 10.69
C ASP A 171 8.59 -2.85 10.92
N ASP A 172 9.53 -3.24 11.76
CA ASP A 172 10.66 -2.39 12.18
C ASP A 172 11.60 -2.00 11.01
N SER A 173 11.50 -2.70 9.88
CA SER A 173 12.36 -2.51 8.71
C SER A 173 11.64 -1.99 7.46
N THR A 174 10.38 -2.37 7.28
CA THR A 174 9.62 -2.11 6.04
C THR A 174 8.15 -1.80 6.34
N ALA A 175 7.59 -0.85 5.60
CA ALA A 175 6.16 -0.58 5.60
C ALA A 175 5.69 -0.26 4.18
N ALA A 176 4.54 -0.78 3.77
CA ALA A 176 4.04 -0.61 2.42
C ALA A 176 2.53 -0.87 2.32
N ALA A 177 1.94 -0.34 1.25
CA ALA A 177 0.63 -0.70 0.74
C ALA A 177 0.76 -1.47 -0.59
N VAL A 178 -0.12 -2.44 -0.76
CA VAL A 178 -0.41 -3.08 -2.04
C VAL A 178 -1.86 -2.78 -2.37
N ALA A 179 -2.09 -2.17 -3.53
CA ALA A 179 -3.42 -2.09 -4.12
C ALA A 179 -3.49 -2.98 -5.35
N LEU A 180 -4.60 -3.71 -5.49
CA LEU A 180 -4.81 -4.64 -6.59
C LEU A 180 -6.21 -4.44 -7.17
N VAL A 181 -6.25 -4.07 -8.45
CA VAL A 181 -7.48 -3.93 -9.21
C VAL A 181 -7.46 -4.95 -10.35
N THR A 182 -8.36 -5.92 -10.30
CA THR A 182 -8.55 -6.91 -11.37
C THR A 182 -9.81 -6.56 -12.17
N PRO A 183 -10.04 -7.22 -13.32
CA PRO A 183 -11.31 -7.06 -14.05
C PRO A 183 -12.54 -7.38 -13.20
N GLU A 184 -12.42 -8.38 -12.32
CA GLU A 184 -13.46 -8.79 -11.39
C GLU A 184 -13.71 -7.74 -10.32
N THR A 185 -12.68 -7.35 -9.55
CA THR A 185 -12.84 -6.36 -8.47
C THR A 185 -13.27 -4.98 -8.96
N ALA A 186 -13.02 -4.67 -10.24
CA ALA A 186 -13.52 -3.45 -10.88
C ALA A 186 -15.04 -3.45 -11.12
N THR A 187 -15.69 -4.61 -11.06
CA THR A 187 -17.14 -4.78 -11.31
C THR A 187 -17.92 -5.28 -10.10
N THR A 188 -17.26 -5.94 -9.16
CA THR A 188 -17.83 -6.39 -7.89
C THR A 188 -18.26 -5.21 -7.03
N ASP A 189 -19.34 -5.36 -6.25
CA ASP A 189 -19.69 -4.38 -5.22
C ASP A 189 -18.50 -4.24 -4.26
N PRO A 190 -18.05 -3.01 -3.93
CA PRO A 190 -16.96 -2.80 -3.00
C PRO A 190 -17.07 -3.59 -1.67
N LYS A 191 -18.30 -3.84 -1.20
CA LYS A 191 -18.57 -4.57 0.06
C LYS A 191 -18.39 -6.07 -0.05
N ASP A 192 -18.43 -6.62 -1.27
CA ASP A 192 -18.34 -8.05 -1.55
C ASP A 192 -16.91 -8.48 -1.94
N ILE A 193 -15.94 -7.57 -1.90
CA ILE A 193 -14.53 -7.90 -2.14
C ILE A 193 -14.00 -8.79 -1.00
N ASP A 194 -13.37 -9.90 -1.39
CA ASP A 194 -12.67 -10.78 -0.47
C ASP A 194 -11.34 -10.17 0.02
N LEU A 195 -11.39 -9.54 1.20
CA LEU A 195 -10.21 -9.00 1.86
C LEU A 195 -9.24 -10.07 2.39
N ALA A 196 -9.72 -11.29 2.64
CA ALA A 196 -8.85 -12.38 3.09
C ALA A 196 -7.99 -12.88 1.93
N GLU A 197 -8.57 -13.01 0.72
CA GLU A 197 -7.81 -13.34 -0.49
C GLU A 197 -6.79 -12.24 -0.84
N LEU A 198 -7.18 -10.97 -0.69
CA LEU A 198 -6.26 -9.84 -0.87
C LEU A 198 -5.12 -9.86 0.15
N ALA A 199 -5.40 -10.22 1.41
CA ALA A 199 -4.39 -10.37 2.46
C ALA A 199 -3.38 -11.48 2.12
N GLU A 200 -3.86 -12.65 1.71
CA GLU A 200 -3.05 -13.78 1.23
C GLU A 200 -2.17 -13.39 0.04
N THR A 201 -2.72 -12.62 -0.89
CA THR A 201 -1.96 -12.10 -2.03
C THR A 201 -0.88 -11.10 -1.59
N THR A 202 -1.21 -10.23 -0.62
CA THR A 202 -0.29 -9.20 -0.11
C THR A 202 0.90 -9.81 0.62
N VAL A 203 0.70 -10.84 1.45
CA VAL A 203 1.82 -11.49 2.15
C VAL A 203 2.76 -12.24 1.19
N LYS A 204 2.24 -12.79 0.09
CA LYS A 204 3.05 -13.38 -0.99
C LYS A 204 3.92 -12.32 -1.65
N ILE A 205 3.34 -11.17 -2.01
CA ILE A 205 4.08 -10.03 -2.55
C ILE A 205 5.15 -9.57 -1.55
N ARG A 206 4.78 -9.38 -0.27
CA ARG A 206 5.70 -9.00 0.80
C ARG A 206 6.91 -9.94 0.87
N ALA A 207 6.70 -11.25 0.76
CA ALA A 207 7.78 -12.24 0.78
C ALA A 207 8.71 -12.13 -0.45
N GLU A 208 8.18 -11.79 -1.62
CA GLU A 208 8.98 -11.61 -2.84
C GLU A 208 9.80 -10.31 -2.82
N VAL A 209 9.22 -9.22 -2.31
CA VAL A 209 9.80 -7.87 -2.37
C VAL A 209 10.69 -7.50 -1.18
N ARG A 210 10.61 -8.24 -0.06
CA ARG A 210 11.53 -8.06 1.07
C ARG A 210 12.81 -8.84 0.83
N LYS A 211 13.95 -8.18 1.00
CA LYS A 211 15.28 -8.82 0.99
C LYS A 211 16.01 -8.49 2.28
N PRO A 212 16.75 -9.44 2.87
CA PRO A 212 17.56 -9.15 4.04
C PRO A 212 18.59 -8.07 3.72
N LEU A 213 18.84 -7.20 4.69
CA LEU A 213 20.05 -6.40 4.78
C LEU A 213 21.12 -7.34 5.35
N GLY A 214 22.28 -7.41 4.68
CA GLY A 214 23.32 -8.41 4.94
C GLY A 214 23.96 -8.30 6.31
#